data_AF-A0A2U1PY35-F1
#
_entry.id   AF-A0A2U1PY35-F1
#
_cell.length_a   1.000
_cell.length_b   1.000
_cell.length_c   1.000
_cell.angle_alpha   90.00
_cell.angle_beta   90.00
_cell.angle_gamma   90.00
#
_symmetry.space_group_name_H-M   'P 1'
#
loop_
_entity.id
_entity.type
_entity.pdbx_description
1 polymer ?
#
loop_
_entity_poly.entity_id
_entity_poly.type
_entity_poly.pdbx_seq_one_letter_code
_entity_poly.pdbx_strand_id
1 'polypeptide(L)'
;MILAAIDALKHKEGANKSLISNYIESTYGVLPGGHSNLLAENLNKLKESGELVFYKNNYARPDPNAPIKRGRGRPPKDKDVSAGLETQEEAEPGSEVKRGRGRPKKDPNAPPAPKKVKVPTVGATGRPRGRPRKVQPEMAGVEAN
;
A
#
# COMPACT_ATOMS: atom_id res chain seq x y z
N MET A 1 -1.65 -24.25 16.23
CA MET A 1 -0.86 -25.16 15.37
C MET A 1 0.16 -24.41 14.51
N ILE A 2 -0.26 -23.57 13.57
CA ILE A 2 0.65 -22.82 12.68
C ILE A 2 1.61 -21.91 13.45
N LEU A 3 1.10 -21.16 14.42
CA LEU A 3 1.91 -20.26 15.23
C LEU A 3 3.01 -20.99 16.01
N ALA A 4 2.66 -22.11 16.66
CA ALA A 4 3.62 -22.97 17.34
C ALA A 4 4.69 -23.53 16.37
N ALA A 5 4.31 -23.86 15.13
CA ALA A 5 5.25 -24.29 14.11
C ALA A 5 6.28 -23.20 13.75
N ILE A 6 5.82 -21.97 13.56
CA ILE A 6 6.70 -20.82 13.30
C ILE A 6 7.64 -20.58 14.49
N ASP A 7 7.09 -20.62 15.70
CA ASP A 7 7.83 -20.41 16.95
C ASP A 7 8.88 -21.52 17.19
N ALA A 8 8.61 -22.75 16.75
CA ALA A 8 9.54 -23.87 16.83
C ALA A 8 10.65 -23.82 15.76
N LEU A 9 10.31 -23.39 14.53
CA LEU A 9 11.26 -23.32 13.41
C LEU A 9 12.27 -22.18 13.55
N LYS A 10 11.96 -21.11 14.31
CA LYS A 10 12.87 -20.00 14.68
C LYS A 10 13.71 -19.41 13.54
N HIS A 11 13.22 -19.48 12.31
CA HIS A 11 13.90 -18.89 11.15
C HIS A 11 13.82 -17.37 11.20
N LYS A 12 14.95 -16.68 10.97
CA LYS A 12 15.06 -15.22 11.02
C LYS A 12 14.07 -14.49 10.11
N GLU A 13 13.78 -15.07 8.93
CA GLU A 13 12.88 -14.49 7.94
C GLU A 13 11.44 -15.06 8.01
N GLY A 14 11.16 -15.93 8.98
CA GLY A 14 9.92 -16.69 9.08
C GLY A 14 10.00 -18.07 8.40
N ALA A 15 8.88 -18.77 8.36
CA ALA A 15 8.77 -20.11 7.80
C ALA A 15 7.91 -20.14 6.53
N ASN A 16 8.33 -20.92 5.56
CA ASN A 16 7.58 -21.11 4.31
C ASN A 16 6.43 -22.14 4.51
N LYS A 17 5.43 -22.12 3.63
CA LYS A 17 4.26 -23.01 3.69
C LYS A 17 4.66 -24.49 3.79
N SER A 18 5.65 -24.93 3.00
CA SER A 18 6.11 -26.32 3.02
C SER A 18 6.83 -26.68 4.33
N LEU A 19 7.61 -25.77 4.90
CA LEU A 19 8.28 -26.01 6.20
C LEU A 19 7.26 -26.14 7.32
N ILE A 20 6.22 -25.31 7.30
CA ILE A 20 5.12 -25.37 8.26
C ILE A 20 4.34 -26.68 8.09
N SER A 21 4.04 -27.08 6.86
CA SER A 21 3.38 -28.38 6.56
C SER A 21 4.21 -29.51 7.14
N ASN A 22 5.48 -29.62 6.76
CA ASN A 22 6.39 -30.68 7.20
C ASN A 22 6.52 -30.75 8.73
N TYR A 23 6.61 -29.61 9.41
CA TYR A 23 6.65 -29.56 10.87
C TYR A 23 5.36 -30.08 11.49
N ILE A 24 4.21 -29.75 10.89
CA ILE A 24 2.91 -30.22 11.36
C ILE A 24 2.78 -31.73 11.16
N GLU A 25 3.22 -32.29 10.02
CA GLU A 25 3.16 -33.74 9.79
C GLU A 25 4.12 -34.48 10.73
N SER A 26 5.30 -33.93 11.00
CA SER A 26 6.25 -34.56 11.93
C SER A 26 5.79 -34.50 13.39
N THR A 27 5.11 -33.42 13.79
CA THR A 27 4.68 -33.21 15.19
C THR A 27 3.37 -33.93 15.51
N TYR A 28 2.44 -34.00 14.55
CA TYR A 28 1.08 -34.51 14.78
C TYR A 28 0.77 -35.79 13.99
N GLY A 29 1.68 -36.27 13.14
CA GLY A 29 1.55 -37.51 12.38
C GLY A 29 0.74 -37.36 11.09
N VAL A 30 -0.12 -38.34 10.82
CA VAL A 30 -0.88 -38.42 9.56
C VAL A 30 -1.96 -37.34 9.53
N LEU A 31 -1.85 -36.43 8.57
CA LEU A 31 -2.80 -35.35 8.37
C LEU A 31 -3.93 -35.77 7.41
N PRO A 32 -5.13 -35.20 7.55
CA PRO A 32 -6.23 -35.48 6.65
C PRO A 32 -5.92 -35.01 5.22
N GLY A 33 -6.50 -35.70 4.24
CA GLY A 33 -6.46 -35.28 2.84
C GLY A 33 -6.97 -33.85 2.68
N GLY A 34 -6.21 -33.01 1.98
CA GLY A 34 -6.53 -31.58 1.82
C GLY A 34 -5.89 -30.66 2.87
N HIS A 35 -5.04 -31.16 3.77
CA HIS A 35 -4.28 -30.34 4.73
C HIS A 35 -3.59 -29.14 4.08
N SER A 36 -2.99 -29.33 2.90
CA SER A 36 -2.28 -28.27 2.17
C SER A 36 -3.17 -27.08 1.79
N ASN A 37 -4.45 -27.30 1.50
CA ASN A 37 -5.43 -26.26 1.19
C ASN A 37 -5.91 -25.58 2.47
N LEU A 38 -6.28 -26.35 3.49
CA LEU A 38 -6.68 -25.83 4.79
C LEU A 38 -5.57 -24.97 5.43
N LEU A 39 -4.31 -25.40 5.28
CA LEU A 39 -3.15 -24.63 5.72
C LEU A 39 -3.04 -23.29 4.99
N ALA A 40 -3.24 -23.26 3.67
CA ALA A 40 -3.21 -22.00 2.91
C ALA A 40 -4.33 -21.03 3.32
N GLU A 41 -5.55 -21.53 3.48
CA GLU A 41 -6.68 -20.70 3.92
C GLU A 41 -6.42 -20.09 5.29
N ASN A 42 -5.95 -20.90 6.24
CA ASN A 42 -5.66 -20.43 7.59
C ASN A 42 -4.49 -19.43 7.61
N LEU A 43 -3.44 -19.66 6.82
CA LEU A 43 -2.34 -18.70 6.66
C LEU A 43 -2.83 -17.35 6.10
N ASN A 44 -3.74 -17.38 5.13
CA ASN A 44 -4.34 -16.16 4.58
C ASN A 44 -5.20 -15.43 5.63
N LYS A 45 -6.03 -16.15 6.40
CA LYS A 45 -6.82 -15.57 7.51
C LYS A 45 -5.94 -14.92 8.57
N LEU A 46 -4.83 -15.56 8.95
CA LEU A 46 -3.88 -15.03 9.93
C LEU A 46 -3.10 -13.82 9.40
N LYS A 47 -2.80 -13.81 8.10
CA LYS A 47 -2.20 -12.65 7.43
C LYS A 47 -3.17 -11.47 7.37
N GLU A 48 -4.44 -11.72 7.07
CA GLU A 48 -5.47 -10.67 6.94
C GLU A 48 -5.86 -10.07 8.30
N SER A 49 -5.92 -10.89 9.35
CA SER A 49 -6.12 -10.43 10.73
C SER A 49 -4.89 -9.68 11.28
N GLY A 50 -3.73 -9.82 10.64
CA GLY A 50 -2.48 -9.19 11.07
C GLY A 50 -1.75 -9.97 12.16
N GLU A 51 -2.15 -11.21 12.45
CA GLU A 51 -1.43 -12.12 13.33
C GLU A 51 -0.14 -12.69 12.71
N LEU A 52 -0.02 -12.62 11.37
CA LEU A 52 1.17 -13.00 10.63
C LEU A 52 1.52 -11.94 9.59
N VAL A 53 2.82 -11.77 9.37
CA VAL A 53 3.38 -10.99 8.27
C VAL A 53 3.88 -11.94 7.19
N PHE A 54 3.54 -11.65 5.94
CA PHE A 54 4.02 -12.40 4.79
C PHE A 54 5.07 -11.59 4.04
N TYR A 55 6.30 -12.11 3.96
CA TYR A 55 7.43 -11.46 3.29
C TYR A 55 8.25 -12.47 2.49
N LYS A 56 8.51 -12.19 1.21
CA LYS A 56 9.32 -13.04 0.32
C LYS A 56 9.00 -14.55 0.43
N ASN A 57 7.71 -14.89 0.46
CA ASN A 57 7.21 -16.26 0.59
C ASN A 57 7.38 -16.92 1.98
N ASN A 58 7.71 -16.15 3.01
CA ASN A 58 7.80 -16.62 4.39
C ASN A 58 6.72 -15.96 5.25
N TYR A 59 6.18 -16.74 6.18
CA TYR A 59 5.25 -16.30 7.21
C TYR A 59 6.00 -16.14 8.53
N ALA A 60 5.89 -14.96 9.13
CA ALA A 60 6.56 -14.61 10.37
C ALA A 60 5.59 -13.94 11.34
N ARG A 61 5.94 -13.95 12.63
CA ARG A 61 5.24 -13.16 13.64
C ARG A 61 5.39 -11.66 13.32
N PRO A 62 4.35 -10.84 13.55
CA PRO A 62 4.46 -9.40 13.52
C PRO A 62 5.42 -8.95 14.62
N ASP A 63 6.32 -8.05 14.27
CA ASP A 63 7.17 -7.40 15.26
C ASP A 63 6.29 -6.49 16.15
N PRO A 64 6.25 -6.69 17.48
CA PRO A 64 5.45 -5.87 18.39
C PRO A 64 5.88 -4.40 18.40
N ASN A 65 7.12 -4.09 18.00
CA ASN A 65 7.61 -2.72 17.91
C ASN A 65 7.35 -2.08 16.54
N ALA A 66 6.92 -2.86 15.54
CA ALA A 66 6.64 -2.33 14.22
C ALA A 66 5.31 -1.56 14.21
N PRO A 67 5.26 -0.40 13.53
CA PRO A 67 4.01 0.35 13.41
C PRO A 67 2.97 -0.50 12.68
N ILE A 68 1.83 -0.72 13.34
CA ILE A 68 0.70 -1.47 12.80
C ILE A 68 0.31 -0.82 11.47
N LYS A 69 0.44 -1.57 10.37
CA LYS A 69 0.05 -1.10 9.03
C LYS A 69 -1.46 -0.89 9.01
N ARG A 70 -1.86 0.37 9.15
CA ARG A 70 -3.26 0.80 9.09
C ARG A 70 -3.83 0.42 7.73
N GLY A 71 -5.03 -0.17 7.72
CA GLY A 71 -5.71 -0.58 6.49
C GLY A 71 -5.86 0.56 5.48
N ARG A 72 -5.87 0.21 4.19
CA ARG A 72 -6.11 1.16 3.10
C ARG A 72 -7.47 1.84 3.30
N GLY A 73 -7.56 3.14 3.03
CA GLY A 73 -8.79 3.91 3.21
C GLY A 73 -9.06 4.39 4.64
N ARG A 74 -8.20 4.07 5.62
CA ARG A 74 -8.25 4.74 6.92
C ARG A 74 -7.77 6.19 6.75
N PRO A 75 -8.54 7.20 7.18
CA PRO A 75 -8.12 8.59 7.06
C PRO A 75 -6.76 8.83 7.72
N PRO A 76 -5.95 9.77 7.18
CA PRO A 76 -4.75 10.23 7.85
C PRO A 76 -5.09 10.61 9.30
N LYS A 77 -4.30 10.14 10.25
CA LYS A 77 -4.50 10.55 11.65
C LYS A 77 -4.16 12.04 11.71
N ASP A 78 -4.99 12.83 12.38
CA ASP A 78 -4.64 14.22 12.65
C ASP A 78 -3.30 14.24 13.39
N LYS A 79 -2.39 15.11 12.94
CA LYS A 79 -1.08 15.25 13.56
C LYS A 79 -1.27 16.00 14.87
N ASP A 80 -1.43 15.29 15.96
CA ASP A 80 -1.29 15.88 17.28
C ASP A 80 0.16 16.33 17.44
N VAL A 81 0.37 17.63 17.56
CA VAL A 81 1.67 18.31 17.71
C VAL A 81 2.29 18.04 19.10
N SER A 82 1.78 17.08 19.86
CA SER A 82 2.12 16.85 21.28
C SER A 82 3.14 15.73 21.50
N ALA A 83 4.17 15.63 20.66
CA ALA A 83 5.35 14.82 20.96
C ALA A 83 6.59 15.43 20.30
N GLY A 84 7.13 16.47 20.94
CA GLY A 84 8.40 17.10 20.55
C GLY A 84 8.44 18.60 20.81
N LEU A 85 8.19 19.02 22.06
CA LEU A 85 8.69 20.30 22.56
C LEU A 85 10.14 20.06 23.07
N GLU A 86 10.96 21.12 23.06
CA GLU A 86 12.43 21.20 23.24
C GLU A 86 13.15 21.21 21.87
N THR A 87 13.60 22.33 21.29
CA THR A 87 14.01 23.64 21.83
C THR A 87 13.81 24.70 20.73
N GLN A 88 13.27 25.87 21.11
CA GLN A 88 13.21 27.07 20.27
C GLN A 88 14.51 27.88 20.40
N GLU A 89 15.03 28.37 19.28
CA GLU A 89 15.78 29.62 19.05
C GLU A 89 16.07 29.63 17.54
N GLU A 90 15.90 30.67 16.72
CA GLU A 90 15.21 31.95 16.70
C GLU A 90 15.24 32.38 15.19
N ALA A 91 14.18 33.04 14.69
CA ALA A 91 14.05 33.89 13.48
C ALA A 91 14.72 33.46 12.13
N GLU A 92 14.01 33.32 11.00
CA GLU A 92 13.52 34.40 10.11
C GLU A 92 12.69 33.80 8.93
N PRO A 93 11.82 34.59 8.26
CA PRO A 93 10.83 34.10 7.30
C PRO A 93 11.39 34.09 5.86
N GLY A 94 11.74 32.91 5.35
CA GLY A 94 12.18 32.74 3.97
C GLY A 94 11.44 31.60 3.27
N SER A 95 10.51 31.94 2.39
CA SER A 95 9.73 31.02 1.57
C SER A 95 10.60 30.08 0.73
N GLU A 96 10.79 28.83 1.16
CA GLU A 96 11.34 27.80 0.30
C GLU A 96 10.43 26.59 0.22
N VAL A 97 9.62 26.59 -0.84
CA VAL A 97 9.01 25.38 -1.39
C VAL A 97 10.12 24.36 -1.60
N LYS A 98 10.22 23.37 -0.70
CA LYS A 98 11.16 22.25 -0.79
C LYS A 98 10.84 21.44 -2.05
N ARG A 99 11.38 21.86 -3.19
CA ARG A 99 11.29 21.12 -4.46
C ARG A 99 12.03 19.80 -4.26
N GLY A 100 11.34 18.69 -4.52
CA GLY A 100 11.80 17.33 -4.20
C GLY A 100 13.21 17.02 -4.69
N ARG A 101 13.87 16.09 -3.99
CA ARG A 101 15.24 15.64 -4.26
C ARG A 101 15.41 15.26 -5.74
N GLY A 102 16.54 15.65 -6.33
CA GLY A 102 16.90 15.36 -7.72
C GLY A 102 16.83 16.56 -8.69
N ARG A 103 16.36 17.73 -8.24
CA ARG A 103 16.45 18.97 -9.03
C ARG A 103 17.64 19.82 -8.57
N PRO A 104 18.57 20.18 -9.46
CA PRO A 104 19.66 21.09 -9.12
C PRO A 104 19.11 22.45 -8.67
N LYS A 105 19.81 23.10 -7.73
CA LYS A 105 19.46 24.43 -7.24
C LYS A 105 19.48 25.43 -8.41
N LYS A 106 18.55 26.39 -8.40
CA LYS A 106 18.47 27.45 -9.42
C LYS A 106 19.55 28.49 -9.08
N ASP A 107 20.45 28.78 -10.01
CA ASP A 107 21.49 29.80 -9.80
C ASP A 107 20.87 31.21 -9.69
N PRO A 108 21.21 31.99 -8.65
CA PRO A 108 20.66 33.34 -8.46
C PRO A 108 21.05 34.36 -9.53
N ASN A 109 22.07 34.08 -10.34
CA ASN A 109 22.58 34.99 -11.36
C ASN A 109 22.31 34.53 -12.80
N ALA A 110 21.40 33.57 -12.99
CA ALA A 110 21.03 33.11 -14.32
C ALA A 110 20.15 34.17 -15.02
N PRO A 111 20.46 34.58 -16.26
CA PRO A 111 19.63 35.52 -17.01
C PRO A 111 18.22 34.93 -17.23
N PRO A 112 17.15 35.75 -17.18
CA PRO A 112 15.79 35.27 -17.36
C PRO A 112 15.61 34.66 -18.75
N ALA A 113 15.21 33.40 -18.81
CA ALA A 113 14.91 32.73 -20.08
C ALA A 113 13.77 33.47 -20.82
N PRO A 114 13.87 33.66 -22.15
CA PRO A 114 12.85 34.37 -22.91
C PRO A 114 11.53 33.59 -22.89
N LYS A 115 10.44 34.28 -22.50
CA LYS A 115 9.07 33.77 -22.58
C LYS A 115 8.72 33.52 -24.04
N LYS A 116 8.71 32.26 -24.48
CA LYS A 116 8.14 31.91 -25.78
C LYS A 116 6.64 32.20 -25.75
N VAL A 117 6.22 33.13 -26.59
CA VAL A 117 4.83 33.49 -26.83
C VAL A 117 4.10 32.24 -27.34
N LYS A 118 2.99 31.90 -26.68
CA LYS A 118 2.15 30.75 -27.03
C LYS A 118 1.37 31.11 -28.30
N VAL A 119 1.81 30.58 -29.44
CA VAL A 119 0.97 30.52 -30.64
C VAL A 119 -0.24 29.61 -30.36
N PRO A 120 -1.48 30.03 -30.66
CA PRO A 120 -2.63 29.16 -30.51
C PRO A 120 -2.62 28.14 -31.66
N THR A 121 -2.20 26.91 -31.38
CA THR A 121 -2.49 25.78 -32.27
C THR A 121 -3.99 25.55 -32.29
N VAL A 122 -4.59 25.89 -33.43
CA VAL A 122 -5.90 25.43 -33.87
C VAL A 122 -5.84 23.89 -33.95
N GLY A 123 -6.76 23.20 -33.29
CA GLY A 123 -6.97 21.76 -33.48
C GLY A 123 -6.70 20.89 -32.27
N ALA A 124 -7.65 20.83 -31.34
CA ALA A 124 -7.79 19.70 -30.42
C ALA A 124 -9.28 19.34 -30.26
N THR A 125 -9.90 18.88 -31.35
CA THR A 125 -11.15 18.12 -31.27
C THR A 125 -10.85 16.75 -30.67
N GLY A 126 -10.80 16.67 -29.34
CA GLY A 126 -10.46 15.42 -28.65
C GLY A 126 -11.17 15.32 -27.31
N ARG A 127 -12.37 14.74 -27.31
CA ARG A 127 -13.03 14.31 -26.07
C ARG A 127 -12.10 13.37 -25.31
N PRO A 128 -12.01 13.48 -23.98
CA PRO A 128 -11.12 12.63 -23.19
C PRO A 128 -11.50 11.16 -23.42
N ARG A 129 -10.56 10.39 -23.98
CA ARG A 129 -10.68 8.95 -24.11
C ARG A 129 -10.72 8.35 -22.70
N GLY A 130 -11.74 7.54 -22.41
CA GLY A 130 -11.79 6.78 -21.15
C GLY A 130 -13.15 6.74 -20.44
N ARG A 131 -14.17 7.48 -20.88
CA ARG A 131 -15.54 7.28 -20.38
C ARG A 131 -16.52 7.02 -21.52
N PRO A 132 -17.11 5.81 -21.62
CA PRO A 132 -18.28 5.60 -22.47
C PRO A 132 -19.44 6.49 -21.98
N ARG A 133 -20.26 6.98 -22.92
CA ARG A 133 -21.43 7.80 -22.57
C ARG A 133 -22.41 6.93 -21.78
N LYS A 134 -22.96 7.49 -20.70
CA LYS A 134 -24.09 6.87 -20.00
C LYS A 134 -25.32 7.03 -20.88
N VAL A 135 -25.73 5.95 -21.54
CA VAL A 135 -27.00 5.88 -22.26
C VAL A 135 -28.12 5.97 -21.21
N GLN A 136 -29.02 6.94 -21.34
CA GLN A 136 -30.27 6.90 -20.59
C GLN A 136 -31.16 5.84 -21.27
N PRO A 137 -31.73 4.86 -20.54
CA PRO A 137 -32.77 4.03 -21.12
C PRO A 137 -33.97 4.91 -21.44
N GLU A 138 -34.32 5.02 -22.72
CA GLU A 138 -35.58 5.63 -23.10
C GLU A 138 -36.71 4.81 -22.51
N MET A 139 -37.53 5.49 -21.73
CA MET A 139 -38.69 4.96 -21.04
C MET A 139 -39.69 4.44 -22.07
N ALA A 140 -40.16 3.22 -21.83
CA ALA A 140 -41.45 2.66 -22.20
C ALA A 140 -42.37 3.50 -23.12
N GLY A 141 -42.70 2.94 -24.27
CA GLY A 141 -43.96 3.17 -24.97
C GLY A 141 -44.31 1.98 -25.87
N VAL A 142 -45.31 1.17 -25.49
CA VAL A 142 -46.64 1.00 -26.16
C VAL A 142 -46.49 0.50 -27.62
N GLU A 143 -47.07 -0.61 -28.10
CA GLU A 143 -48.46 -1.07 -28.03
C GLU A 143 -48.60 -2.57 -28.29
N ALA A 144 -49.69 -3.13 -27.75
CA ALA A 144 -50.23 -4.42 -28.10
C ALA A 144 -51.13 -4.33 -29.34
N ASN A 145 -50.97 -5.27 -30.28
CA ASN A 145 -52.03 -6.07 -30.91
C ASN A 145 -51.39 -7.15 -31.79
#